data_AF-A0A7J4RUE5-F1
#
_entry.id   AF-A0A7J4RUE5-F1
#
_cell.length_a   1.000
_cell.length_b   1.000
_cell.length_c   1.000
_cell.angle_alpha   90.00
_cell.angle_beta   90.00
_cell.angle_gamma   90.00
#
_symmetry.space_group_name_H-M   'P 1'
#
loop_
_entity.id
_entity.type
_entity.pdbx_description
1 polymer ?
#
loop_
_entity_poly.entity_id
_entity_poly.type
_entity_poly.pdbx_seq_one_letter_code
_entity_poly.pdbx_strand_id
1 'polypeptide(L)'
;CSGLNGAGTLPGNRLLDALTGGSSAGEHAAKWSSEQSFSNTKNLLESLESCKANFTAKFDGESVDMVKRVGALELKLLDVATKYTAGPNDANDLSKYLHQLEEAGISAEGIFLDQQSLIGNTNYSSLLRVQAGIRLLKASIRSSLARNESRGVHQRKDFLEENPELLHHTTVDNMDNVGTLALRKGQKGNWILAPQ
;
A
#
# COMPACT_ATOMS: atom_id res chain seq x y z
N CYS A 1 -4.26 9.32 -0.36
CA CYS A 1 -4.61 10.00 -1.63
C CYS A 1 -5.61 11.12 -1.35
N SER A 2 -5.34 12.33 -1.83
CA SER A 2 -6.28 13.47 -1.77
C SER A 2 -7.33 13.43 -2.89
N GLY A 3 -7.12 12.59 -3.91
CA GLY A 3 -7.95 12.53 -5.12
C GLY A 3 -7.55 13.53 -6.21
N LEU A 4 -6.63 14.46 -5.94
CA LEU A 4 -6.22 15.53 -6.85
C LEU A 4 -5.78 15.05 -8.24
N ASN A 5 -5.03 13.94 -8.29
CA ASN A 5 -4.43 13.43 -9.51
C ASN A 5 -5.33 12.46 -10.29
N GLY A 6 -6.56 12.18 -9.82
CA GLY A 6 -7.49 11.28 -10.48
C GLY A 6 -6.87 9.93 -10.90
N ALA A 7 -7.16 9.49 -12.13
CA ALA A 7 -6.65 8.26 -12.72
C ALA A 7 -5.28 8.42 -13.40
N GLY A 8 -4.60 9.56 -13.27
CA GLY A 8 -3.30 9.79 -13.91
C GLY A 8 -2.61 11.06 -13.41
N THR A 9 -1.41 10.93 -12.85
CA THR A 9 -0.67 12.08 -12.32
C THR A 9 0.08 12.83 -13.41
N LEU A 10 -0.14 14.14 -13.51
CA LEU A 10 0.70 15.03 -14.32
C LEU A 10 2.04 15.27 -13.59
N PRO A 11 3.21 15.00 -14.21
CA PRO A 11 4.50 15.09 -13.54
C PRO A 11 4.77 16.45 -12.87
N GLY A 12 4.38 17.55 -13.50
CA GLY A 12 4.54 18.92 -12.96
C GLY A 12 3.74 19.20 -11.69
N ASN A 13 2.68 18.43 -11.42
CA ASN A 13 1.83 18.64 -10.24
C ASN A 13 2.37 17.95 -8.99
N ARG A 14 3.35 17.03 -9.10
CA ARG A 14 3.81 16.24 -7.94
C ARG A 14 4.44 17.10 -6.83
N LEU A 15 5.32 18.03 -7.20
CA LEU A 15 5.94 18.94 -6.24
C LEU A 15 4.89 19.88 -5.63
N LEU A 16 3.98 20.39 -6.46
CA LEU A 16 2.91 21.27 -6.01
C LEU A 16 1.96 20.56 -5.03
N ASP A 17 1.55 19.32 -5.33
CA ASP A 17 0.71 18.48 -4.46
C ASP A 17 1.43 18.20 -3.13
N ALA A 18 2.73 17.90 -3.16
CA ALA A 18 3.52 17.69 -1.95
C ALA A 18 3.62 18.95 -1.08
N LEU A 19 3.91 20.13 -1.68
CA LEU A 19 4.04 21.39 -0.95
C LEU A 19 2.70 21.86 -0.38
N THR A 20 1.66 21.89 -1.21
CA THR A 20 0.33 22.38 -0.81
C THR A 20 -0.36 21.40 0.13
N GLY A 21 -0.30 20.10 -0.17
CA GLY A 21 -0.82 19.04 0.69
C GLY A 21 -0.11 18.97 2.03
N GLY A 22 1.22 19.10 2.03
CA GLY A 22 2.03 19.16 3.25
C GLY A 22 1.72 20.38 4.11
N SER A 23 1.67 21.57 3.50
CA SER A 23 1.29 22.82 4.20
C SER A 23 -0.10 22.73 4.82
N SER A 24 -1.08 22.27 4.04
CA SER A 24 -2.47 22.12 4.51
C SER A 24 -2.58 21.07 5.61
N ALA A 25 -1.95 19.91 5.46
CA ALA A 25 -1.94 18.87 6.49
C ALA A 25 -1.28 19.36 7.79
N GLY A 26 -0.17 20.08 7.69
CA GLY A 26 0.53 20.67 8.85
C GLY A 26 -0.33 21.70 9.59
N GLU A 27 -0.97 22.63 8.87
CA GLU A 27 -1.84 23.65 9.45
C GLU A 27 -3.05 23.03 10.18
N HIS A 28 -3.73 22.08 9.53
CA HIS A 28 -4.89 21.40 10.12
C HIS A 28 -4.50 20.51 11.30
N ALA A 29 -3.36 19.80 11.22
CA ALA A 29 -2.85 19.00 12.32
C ALA A 29 -2.48 19.88 13.52
N ALA A 30 -1.79 21.01 13.30
CA ALA A 30 -1.43 21.94 14.36
C ALA A 30 -2.67 22.53 15.05
N LYS A 31 -3.67 22.97 14.27
CA LYS A 31 -4.94 23.45 14.81
C LYS A 31 -5.63 22.37 15.64
N TRP A 32 -5.80 21.17 15.08
CA TRP A 32 -6.44 20.07 15.78
C TRP A 32 -5.71 19.72 17.08
N SER A 33 -4.39 19.55 17.04
CA SER A 33 -3.57 19.22 18.21
C SER A 33 -3.61 20.29 19.30
N SER A 34 -3.78 21.57 18.95
CA SER A 34 -3.91 22.65 19.95
C SER A 34 -5.19 22.56 20.79
N GLU A 35 -6.21 21.86 20.28
CA GLU A 35 -7.51 21.68 20.92
C GLU A 35 -7.63 20.31 21.61
N GLN A 36 -6.66 19.41 21.43
CA GLN A 36 -6.69 18.06 22.02
C GLN A 36 -5.83 17.95 23.27
N SER A 37 -6.30 17.16 24.24
CA SER A 37 -5.47 16.71 25.35
C SER A 37 -4.69 15.44 24.99
N PHE A 38 -3.51 15.27 25.59
CA PHE A 38 -2.81 14.00 25.53
C PHE A 38 -3.71 12.89 26.08
N SER A 39 -3.88 11.84 25.30
CA SER A 39 -4.77 10.72 25.62
C SER A 39 -4.23 9.43 24.98
N ASN A 40 -4.93 8.32 25.21
CA ASN A 40 -4.67 7.03 24.55
C ASN A 40 -3.33 6.35 24.91
N THR A 41 -2.74 6.67 26.06
CA THR A 41 -1.48 6.07 26.54
C THR A 41 -1.53 4.54 26.64
N LYS A 42 -2.67 3.97 27.03
CA LYS A 42 -2.86 2.51 27.11
C LYS A 42 -2.61 1.84 25.76
N ASN A 43 -3.27 2.30 24.70
CA ASN A 43 -3.12 1.73 23.37
C ASN A 43 -1.69 1.94 22.82
N LEU A 44 -1.02 3.04 23.18
CA LEU A 44 0.39 3.26 22.85
C LEU A 44 1.29 2.20 23.49
N LEU A 45 1.10 1.93 24.79
CA LEU A 45 1.87 0.92 25.52
C LEU A 45 1.58 -0.49 24.99
N GLU A 46 0.33 -0.82 24.71
CA GLU A 46 -0.05 -2.12 24.11
C GLU A 46 0.58 -2.31 22.73
N SER A 47 0.61 -1.25 21.91
CA SER A 47 1.27 -1.30 20.60
C SER A 47 2.78 -1.49 20.73
N LEU A 48 3.42 -0.82 21.70
CA LEU A 48 4.85 -0.98 21.97
C LEU A 48 5.18 -2.41 22.41
N GLU A 49 4.40 -2.99 23.32
CA GLU A 49 4.59 -4.37 23.77
C GLU A 49 4.35 -5.37 22.63
N SER A 50 3.34 -5.14 21.78
CA SER A 50 3.13 -5.94 20.57
C SER A 50 4.32 -5.86 19.61
N CYS A 51 4.88 -4.68 19.36
CA CYS A 51 6.07 -4.51 18.52
C CYS A 51 7.28 -5.25 19.09
N LYS A 52 7.51 -5.17 20.41
CA LYS A 52 8.61 -5.90 21.07
C LYS A 52 8.42 -7.41 20.96
N ALA A 53 7.22 -7.90 21.27
CA ALA A 53 6.89 -9.32 21.18
C ALA A 53 7.09 -9.85 19.75
N ASN A 54 6.62 -9.12 18.74
CA ASN A 54 6.80 -9.47 17.33
C ASN A 54 8.28 -9.52 16.92
N PHE A 55 9.12 -8.65 17.48
CA PHE A 55 10.56 -8.67 17.24
C PHE A 55 11.23 -9.87 17.91
N THR A 56 10.96 -10.09 19.21
CA THR A 56 11.53 -11.22 19.97
C THR A 56 11.13 -12.57 19.37
N ALA A 57 9.87 -12.73 18.95
CA ALA A 57 9.38 -13.95 18.33
C ALA A 57 10.14 -14.37 17.05
N LYS A 58 10.88 -13.46 16.40
CA LYS A 58 11.74 -13.81 15.25
C LYS A 58 12.99 -14.62 15.65
N PHE A 59 13.26 -14.75 16.95
CA PHE A 59 14.42 -15.45 17.49
C PHE A 59 14.07 -16.66 18.37
N ASP A 60 12.79 -16.93 18.60
CA ASP A 60 12.30 -18.00 19.49
C ASP A 60 12.27 -19.40 18.82
N GLY A 61 12.88 -19.56 17.65
CA GLY A 61 12.90 -20.81 16.87
C GLY A 61 14.17 -21.64 17.05
N GLU A 62 14.05 -22.95 16.82
CA GLU A 62 15.20 -23.88 16.79
C GLU A 62 16.15 -23.61 15.61
N SER A 63 17.39 -24.08 15.71
CA SER A 63 18.38 -23.97 14.64
C SER A 63 17.85 -24.62 13.36
N VAL A 64 17.77 -23.84 12.27
CA VAL A 64 17.23 -24.30 10.99
C VAL A 64 18.38 -24.74 10.07
N ASP A 65 18.26 -25.93 9.47
CA ASP A 65 19.27 -26.45 8.53
C ASP A 65 19.39 -25.59 7.25
N MET A 66 18.32 -24.92 6.83
CA MET A 66 18.31 -24.04 5.67
C MET A 66 17.75 -22.66 6.01
N VAL A 67 18.59 -21.65 5.81
CA VAL A 67 18.26 -20.26 6.11
C VAL A 67 17.62 -19.56 4.91
N LYS A 68 16.41 -19.01 5.08
CA LYS A 68 15.77 -18.13 4.10
C LYS A 68 16.18 -16.68 4.33
N ARG A 69 16.70 -16.03 3.28
CA ARG A 69 17.21 -14.66 3.31
C ARG A 69 16.24 -13.67 2.66
N VAL A 70 16.21 -12.45 3.17
CA VAL A 70 15.28 -11.39 2.71
C VAL A 70 15.45 -11.04 1.23
N GLY A 71 16.68 -11.08 0.70
CA GLY A 71 16.96 -10.68 -0.68
C GLY A 71 16.20 -11.51 -1.74
N ALA A 72 15.99 -12.80 -1.51
CA ALA A 72 15.20 -13.62 -2.43
C ALA A 72 13.74 -13.15 -2.50
N LEU A 73 13.20 -12.67 -1.37
CA LEU A 73 11.85 -12.13 -1.29
C LEU A 73 11.76 -10.73 -1.90
N GLU A 74 12.78 -9.89 -1.71
CA GLU A 74 12.91 -8.60 -2.39
C GLU A 74 12.86 -8.76 -3.91
N LEU A 75 13.62 -9.72 -4.45
CA LEU A 75 13.61 -10.02 -5.89
C LEU A 75 12.25 -10.52 -6.38
N LYS A 76 11.57 -11.41 -5.62
CA LYS A 76 10.22 -11.89 -5.97
C LYS A 76 9.22 -10.73 -5.97
N LEU A 77 9.26 -9.85 -4.97
CA LEU A 77 8.39 -8.68 -4.90
C LEU A 77 8.64 -7.73 -6.09
N LEU A 78 9.90 -7.46 -6.41
CA LEU A 78 10.27 -6.59 -7.53
C LEU A 78 9.86 -7.18 -8.88
N ASP A 79 10.02 -8.48 -9.07
CA ASP A 79 9.60 -9.18 -10.29
C ASP A 79 8.08 -9.06 -10.49
N VAL A 80 7.27 -9.32 -9.46
CA VAL A 80 5.82 -9.14 -9.54
C VAL A 80 5.44 -7.69 -9.81
N ALA A 81 6.06 -6.74 -9.12
CA ALA A 81 5.81 -5.30 -9.32
C ALA A 81 6.16 -4.86 -10.76
N THR A 82 7.27 -5.35 -11.29
CA THR A 82 7.72 -5.05 -12.66
C THR A 82 6.74 -5.60 -13.68
N LYS A 83 6.31 -6.87 -13.53
CA LYS A 83 5.31 -7.49 -14.41
C LYS A 83 3.98 -6.75 -14.36
N TYR A 84 3.50 -6.42 -13.16
CA TYR A 84 2.26 -5.66 -12.97
C TYR A 84 2.29 -4.27 -13.63
N THR A 85 3.45 -3.60 -13.66
CA THR A 85 3.59 -2.24 -14.20
C THR A 85 4.10 -2.18 -15.64
N ALA A 86 4.54 -3.29 -16.23
CA ALA A 86 5.12 -3.34 -17.57
C ALA A 86 4.10 -3.02 -18.68
N GLY A 87 2.81 -3.21 -18.43
CA GLY A 87 1.76 -2.90 -19.38
C GLY A 87 0.37 -3.27 -18.86
N PRO A 88 -0.65 -3.23 -19.73
CA PRO A 88 -2.01 -3.60 -19.36
C PRO A 88 -2.09 -5.07 -18.92
N ASN A 89 -2.89 -5.37 -17.91
CA ASN A 89 -3.07 -6.74 -17.37
C ASN A 89 -4.50 -7.22 -17.60
N ASP A 90 -4.72 -8.53 -17.57
CA ASP A 90 -6.07 -9.12 -17.51
C ASP A 90 -6.37 -9.74 -16.13
N ALA A 91 -7.59 -10.22 -15.93
CA ALA A 91 -7.98 -10.87 -14.67
C ALA A 91 -7.12 -12.08 -14.29
N ASN A 92 -6.60 -12.84 -15.27
CA ASN A 92 -5.76 -14.02 -15.03
C ASN A 92 -4.37 -13.61 -14.55
N ASP A 93 -3.75 -12.63 -15.21
CA ASP A 93 -2.46 -12.05 -14.82
C ASP A 93 -2.53 -11.53 -13.38
N LEU A 94 -3.55 -10.71 -13.08
CA LEU A 94 -3.73 -10.09 -11.75
C LEU A 94 -3.94 -11.15 -10.66
N SER A 95 -4.77 -12.17 -10.92
CA SER A 95 -5.01 -13.28 -9.98
C SER A 95 -3.74 -14.09 -9.72
N LYS A 96 -2.96 -14.35 -10.77
CA LYS A 96 -1.65 -15.02 -10.66
C LYS A 96 -0.68 -14.21 -9.81
N TYR A 97 -0.63 -12.89 -9.98
CA TYR A 97 0.25 -12.04 -9.17
C TYR A 97 -0.18 -12.00 -7.70
N LEU A 98 -1.49 -11.95 -7.41
CA LEU A 98 -2.00 -12.05 -6.04
C LEU A 98 -1.57 -13.35 -5.37
N HIS A 99 -1.69 -14.49 -6.07
CA HIS A 99 -1.26 -15.78 -5.55
C HIS A 99 0.25 -15.78 -5.22
N GLN A 100 1.09 -15.25 -6.13
CA GLN A 100 2.53 -15.16 -5.89
C GLN A 100 2.88 -14.28 -4.69
N LEU A 101 2.13 -13.21 -4.46
CA LEU A 101 2.30 -12.32 -3.31
C LEU A 101 1.79 -12.92 -2.01
N GLU A 102 0.76 -13.76 -2.05
CA GLU A 102 0.29 -14.51 -0.88
C GLU A 102 1.37 -15.50 -0.41
N GLU A 103 1.91 -16.29 -1.32
CA GLU A 103 3.05 -17.18 -1.03
C GLU A 103 4.27 -16.42 -0.53
N ALA A 104 4.54 -15.24 -1.10
CA ALA A 104 5.63 -14.37 -0.66
C ALA A 104 5.39 -13.86 0.76
N GLY A 105 4.15 -13.48 1.10
CA GLY A 105 3.75 -13.07 2.45
C GLY A 105 3.97 -14.18 3.48
N ILE A 106 3.51 -15.40 3.17
CA ILE A 106 3.75 -16.58 4.02
C ILE A 106 5.25 -16.85 4.17
N SER A 107 6.01 -16.76 3.07
CA SER A 107 7.47 -16.97 3.10
C SER A 107 8.21 -15.92 3.91
N ALA A 108 7.68 -14.68 3.98
CA ALA A 108 8.24 -13.58 4.75
C ALA A 108 8.28 -13.88 6.25
N GLU A 109 7.32 -14.66 6.76
CA GLU A 109 7.26 -14.98 8.19
C GLU A 109 8.41 -15.87 8.66
N GLY A 110 8.92 -16.72 7.77
CA GLY A 110 10.07 -17.60 8.01
C GLY A 110 11.42 -17.04 7.57
N ILE A 111 11.54 -15.73 7.34
CA ILE A 111 12.84 -15.10 7.08
C ILE A 111 13.67 -15.08 8.35
N PHE A 112 14.90 -15.56 8.25
CA PHE A 112 15.85 -15.59 9.35
C PHE A 112 16.55 -14.25 9.51
N LEU A 113 16.73 -13.82 10.75
CA LEU A 113 17.47 -12.62 11.13
C LEU A 113 18.71 -13.01 11.94
N ASP A 114 19.90 -12.65 11.47
CA ASP A 114 21.14 -12.97 12.17
C ASP A 114 21.39 -12.09 13.41
N GLN A 115 20.79 -10.89 13.44
CA GLN A 115 21.09 -9.86 14.42
C GLN A 115 19.87 -9.53 15.28
N GLN A 116 20.03 -9.62 16.61
CA GLN A 116 19.04 -9.19 17.61
C GLN A 116 19.19 -7.72 18.02
N SER A 117 20.31 -7.08 17.70
CA SER A 117 20.49 -5.65 17.97
C SER A 117 19.45 -4.83 17.20
N LEU A 118 18.92 -3.78 17.80
CA LEU A 118 18.09 -2.79 17.10
C LEU A 118 18.92 -1.66 16.48
N ILE A 119 20.21 -1.55 16.83
CA ILE A 119 21.10 -0.50 16.33
C ILE A 119 21.54 -0.87 14.91
N GLY A 120 21.10 -0.10 13.92
CA GLY A 120 21.55 -0.28 12.53
C GLY A 120 21.18 -1.62 11.90
N ASN A 121 20.13 -2.28 12.40
CA ASN A 121 19.70 -3.60 11.91
C ASN A 121 19.01 -3.48 10.54
N THR A 122 19.83 -3.42 9.50
CA THR A 122 19.37 -3.28 8.12
C THR A 122 18.55 -4.49 7.68
N ASN A 123 18.92 -5.71 8.08
CA ASN A 123 18.19 -6.94 7.77
C ASN A 123 16.74 -6.90 8.27
N TYR A 124 16.52 -6.48 9.52
CA TYR A 124 15.18 -6.34 10.07
C TYR A 124 14.40 -5.22 9.37
N SER A 125 15.04 -4.08 9.10
CA SER A 125 14.40 -2.99 8.37
C SER A 125 14.01 -3.38 6.94
N SER A 126 14.82 -4.19 6.25
CA SER A 126 14.51 -4.73 4.92
C SER A 126 13.35 -5.71 4.97
N LEU A 127 13.31 -6.61 5.96
CA LEU A 127 12.18 -7.52 6.15
C LEU A 127 10.85 -6.75 6.30
N LEU A 128 10.82 -5.73 7.17
CA LEU A 128 9.64 -4.90 7.37
C LEU A 128 9.22 -4.17 6.09
N ARG A 129 10.18 -3.66 5.32
CA ARG A 129 9.92 -3.01 4.02
C ARG A 129 9.31 -3.98 3.03
N VAL A 130 9.83 -5.20 2.93
CA VAL A 130 9.31 -6.22 2.02
C VAL A 130 7.89 -6.64 2.41
N GLN A 131 7.64 -6.92 3.70
CA GLN A 131 6.30 -7.22 4.19
C GLN A 131 5.32 -6.07 3.89
N ALA A 132 5.73 -4.82 4.06
CA ALA A 132 4.92 -3.66 3.69
C ALA A 132 4.69 -3.56 2.18
N GLY A 133 5.72 -3.78 1.38
CA GLY A 133 5.64 -3.78 -0.08
C GLY A 133 4.69 -4.85 -0.62
N ILE A 134 4.73 -6.07 -0.05
CA ILE A 134 3.78 -7.15 -0.36
C ILE A 134 2.34 -6.70 -0.08
N ARG A 135 2.06 -6.12 1.09
CA ARG A 135 0.71 -5.62 1.44
C ARG A 135 0.23 -4.52 0.49
N LEU A 136 1.07 -3.54 0.19
CA LEU A 136 0.74 -2.43 -0.71
C LEU A 136 0.51 -2.90 -2.15
N LEU A 137 1.32 -3.84 -2.63
CA LEU A 137 1.17 -4.38 -3.98
C LEU A 137 -0.08 -5.28 -4.08
N LYS A 138 -0.37 -6.11 -3.05
CA LYS A 138 -1.64 -6.85 -2.95
C LYS A 138 -2.83 -5.90 -3.03
N ALA A 139 -2.83 -4.82 -2.27
CA ALA A 139 -3.90 -3.84 -2.29
C ALA A 139 -4.07 -3.18 -3.68
N SER A 140 -2.96 -2.82 -4.32
CA SER A 140 -2.96 -2.22 -5.67
C SER A 140 -3.53 -3.19 -6.71
N ILE A 141 -3.08 -4.44 -6.71
CA ILE A 141 -3.53 -5.47 -7.66
C ILE A 141 -4.99 -5.86 -7.41
N ARG A 142 -5.45 -5.94 -6.16
CA ARG A 142 -6.88 -6.17 -5.85
C ARG A 142 -7.75 -5.03 -6.33
N SER A 143 -7.32 -3.78 -6.12
CA SER A 143 -8.01 -2.61 -6.66
C SER A 143 -8.09 -2.67 -8.18
N SER A 144 -7.01 -3.09 -8.84
CA SER A 144 -6.93 -3.27 -10.29
C SER A 144 -7.85 -4.38 -10.80
N LEU A 145 -7.95 -5.49 -10.07
CA LEU A 145 -8.79 -6.63 -10.43
C LEU A 145 -10.28 -6.30 -10.30
N ALA A 146 -10.66 -5.56 -9.24
CA ALA A 146 -12.03 -5.15 -9.00
C ALA A 146 -12.54 -4.06 -9.96
N ARG A 147 -11.64 -3.32 -10.62
CA ARG A 147 -11.98 -2.29 -11.59
C ARG A 147 -11.95 -2.87 -13.02
N ASN A 148 -13.14 -3.02 -13.60
CA ASN A 148 -13.34 -3.61 -14.93
C ASN A 148 -13.54 -2.51 -16.00
N GLU A 149 -12.53 -1.66 -16.15
CA GLU A 149 -12.42 -0.64 -17.21
C GLU A 149 -10.94 -0.29 -17.45
N SER A 150 -10.68 0.52 -18.47
CA SER A 150 -9.40 1.20 -18.63
C SER A 150 -9.61 2.71 -18.53
N ARG A 151 -8.86 3.39 -17.65
CA ARG A 151 -8.96 4.83 -17.41
C ARG A 151 -7.62 5.40 -16.96
N GLY A 152 -7.15 6.45 -17.65
CA GLY A 152 -5.87 7.08 -17.34
C GLY A 152 -4.69 6.11 -17.41
N VAL A 153 -3.91 6.00 -16.33
CA VAL A 153 -2.76 5.07 -16.27
C VAL A 153 -3.16 3.63 -15.93
N HIS A 154 -4.40 3.41 -15.48
CA HIS A 154 -4.92 2.06 -15.24
C HIS A 154 -5.47 1.49 -16.55
N GLN A 155 -4.89 0.39 -17.02
CA GLN A 155 -5.21 -0.22 -18.30
C GLN A 155 -5.41 -1.74 -18.13
N ARG A 156 -6.51 -2.24 -18.66
CA ARG A 156 -6.95 -3.64 -18.60
C ARG A 156 -7.10 -4.20 -20.01
N LYS A 157 -6.38 -5.28 -20.36
CA LYS A 157 -6.47 -5.89 -21.71
C LYS A 157 -7.84 -6.52 -22.00
N ASP A 158 -8.53 -6.93 -20.93
CA ASP A 158 -9.86 -7.54 -20.96
C ASP A 158 -11.00 -6.52 -20.82
N PHE A 159 -10.69 -5.25 -20.50
CA PHE A 159 -11.65 -4.15 -20.40
C PHE A 159 -11.04 -2.85 -20.97
N LEU A 160 -11.07 -2.69 -22.29
CA LEU A 160 -10.38 -1.61 -22.99
C LEU A 160 -11.04 -0.23 -22.88
N GLU A 161 -12.35 -0.22 -22.61
CA GLU A 161 -13.15 1.00 -22.61
C GLU A 161 -13.33 1.56 -21.18
N GLU A 162 -13.62 2.85 -21.12
CA GLU A 162 -14.07 3.51 -19.90
C GLU A 162 -15.52 3.13 -19.58
N ASN A 163 -15.80 2.92 -18.29
CA ASN A 163 -17.14 2.65 -17.78
C ASN A 163 -17.63 3.80 -16.88
N PRO A 164 -18.66 4.57 -17.28
CA PRO A 164 -19.24 5.64 -16.48
C PRO A 164 -19.74 5.22 -15.09
N GLU A 165 -20.12 3.95 -14.90
CA GLU A 165 -20.57 3.42 -13.60
C GLU A 165 -19.41 3.29 -12.59
N LEU A 166 -18.16 3.28 -13.07
CA LEU A 166 -16.95 3.13 -12.25
C LEU A 166 -16.31 4.47 -11.86
N LEU A 167 -17.08 5.57 -11.96
CA LEU A 167 -16.70 6.91 -11.49
C LEU A 167 -16.77 7.05 -9.97
N HIS A 168 -15.91 6.30 -9.28
CA HIS A 168 -15.68 6.31 -7.84
C HIS A 168 -14.22 6.00 -7.54
N HIS A 169 -13.76 6.22 -6.32
CA HIS A 169 -12.50 5.66 -5.85
C HIS A 169 -12.71 4.19 -5.45
N THR A 170 -11.68 3.38 -5.63
CA THR A 170 -11.62 2.03 -5.07
C THR A 170 -10.79 2.06 -3.80
N THR A 171 -11.26 1.39 -2.76
CA THR A 171 -10.57 1.26 -1.47
C THR A 171 -10.34 -0.22 -1.19
N VAL A 172 -9.20 -0.54 -0.58
CA VAL A 172 -8.86 -1.88 -0.15
C VAL A 172 -8.41 -1.79 1.31
N ASP A 173 -9.06 -2.54 2.20
CA ASP A 173 -8.70 -2.56 3.62
C ASP A 173 -7.61 -3.61 3.94
N ASN A 174 -7.24 -3.72 5.21
CA ASN A 174 -6.22 -4.67 5.66
C ASN A 174 -6.68 -6.14 5.69
N MET A 175 -7.99 -6.39 5.60
CA MET A 175 -8.60 -7.71 5.46
C MET A 175 -8.87 -8.05 4.00
N ASP A 176 -8.31 -7.26 3.08
CA ASP A 176 -8.41 -7.44 1.65
C ASP A 176 -9.81 -7.20 1.05
N ASN A 177 -10.72 -6.59 1.82
CA ASN A 177 -12.05 -6.23 1.33
C ASN A 177 -11.95 -5.03 0.38
N VAL A 178 -12.72 -5.10 -0.71
CA VAL A 178 -12.82 -4.02 -1.68
C VAL A 178 -14.08 -3.20 -1.39
N GLY A 179 -13.89 -1.90 -1.17
CA GLY A 179 -14.96 -0.93 -1.02
C GLY A 179 -14.89 0.16 -2.09
N THR A 180 -15.94 0.97 -2.18
CA THR A 180 -15.99 2.14 -3.06
C THR A 180 -16.17 3.42 -2.25
N LEU A 181 -15.61 4.51 -2.75
CA LEU A 181 -15.78 5.84 -2.18
C LEU A 181 -16.22 6.80 -3.29
N ALA A 182 -17.38 7.42 -3.12
CA ALA A 182 -17.94 8.33 -4.11
C ALA A 182 -17.03 9.54 -4.37
N LEU A 183 -16.97 9.97 -5.63
CA LEU A 183 -16.30 11.22 -6.00
C LEU A 183 -17.06 12.42 -5.42
N ARG A 184 -16.34 13.35 -4.79
CA ARG A 184 -16.94 14.57 -4.24
C ARG A 184 -16.94 15.68 -5.29
N LYS A 185 -18.10 16.28 -5.50
CA LYS A 185 -18.22 17.52 -6.29
C LYS A 185 -17.77 18.72 -5.44
N GLY A 186 -17.44 19.83 -6.10
CA GLY A 186 -17.15 21.08 -5.41
C GLY A 186 -18.36 21.60 -4.63
N GLN A 187 -18.15 22.60 -3.77
CA GLN A 187 -19.20 23.15 -2.89
C GLN A 187 -20.48 23.59 -3.62
N LYS A 188 -20.39 23.97 -4.89
CA LYS A 188 -21.54 24.36 -5.73
C LYS A 188 -22.21 23.19 -6.46
N GLY A 189 -21.87 21.94 -6.13
CA GLY A 189 -22.40 20.74 -6.80
C GLY A 189 -21.87 20.54 -8.23
N ASN A 190 -20.85 21.31 -8.62
CA ASN A 190 -20.22 21.24 -9.94
C ASN A 190 -18.86 20.55 -9.87
N TRP A 191 -18.49 19.91 -10.97
CA TRP A 191 -17.12 19.49 -11.20
C TRP A 191 -16.26 20.72 -11.48
N ILE A 192 -15.14 20.88 -10.77
CA ILE A 192 -14.13 21.89 -11.14
C ILE A 192 -13.50 21.50 -12.48
N LEU A 193 -13.22 20.20 -12.63
CA LEU A 193 -12.92 19.52 -13.88
C LEU A 193 -13.77 18.25 -13.90
N ALA A 194 -14.50 18.02 -15.00
CA ALA A 194 -15.28 16.79 -15.13
C ALA A 194 -14.35 15.58 -15.02
N PRO A 195 -14.70 14.54 -14.25
CA PRO A 195 -13.90 13.34 -14.19
C PRO A 195 -13.88 12.71 -15.58
N GLN A 196 -12.68 12.67 -16.16
CA GLN A 196 -12.33 11.76 -17.25
C GLN A 196 -11.93 10.41 -16.67
#